data_AF-A0A920I688-F1
#
_entry.id   AF-A0A920I688-F1
#
_cell.length_a   1.000
_cell.length_b   1.000
_cell.length_c   1.000
_cell.angle_alpha   90.00
_cell.angle_beta   90.00
_cell.angle_gamma   90.00
#
_symmetry.space_group_name_H-M   'P 1'
#
loop_
_entity.id
_entity.type
_entity.pdbx_description
1 polymer ?
#
loop_
_entity_poly.entity_id
_entity_poly.type
_entity_poly.pdbx_seq_one_letter_code
_entity_poly.pdbx_strand_id
1 'polypeptide(L)'
;MHWRDPNFQPNRQRPIVVLAHFSADNRFRDDLFSLIDEYKRFADVIVVSSASGLRWHPRTLHRLRQRCAAIVIRRNQGYDFGSWKQHSTFTAGH
;
A
#
# COMPACT_ATOMS: atom_id res chain seq x y z
N MET A 1 7.56 7.04 -7.57
CA MET A 1 7.46 5.92 -8.52
C MET A 1 6.06 5.45 -8.36
N HIS A 2 5.37 5.31 -9.48
CA HIS A 2 4.07 4.66 -9.52
C HIS A 2 4.22 3.45 -10.44
N TRP A 3 3.49 2.40 -10.13
CA TRP A 3 3.30 1.26 -11.01
C TRP A 3 1.85 0.81 -10.84
N ARG A 4 1.21 0.45 -11.94
CA ARG A 4 -0.14 -0.11 -11.97
C ARG A 4 -0.07 -1.37 -12.81
N ASP A 5 -0.76 -2.42 -12.40
CA ASP A 5 -0.93 -3.60 -13.24
C ASP A 5 -1.67 -3.17 -14.53
N PRO A 6 -1.07 -3.37 -15.73
CA PRO A 6 -1.70 -2.99 -16.99
C PRO A 6 -3.05 -3.70 -17.23
N ASN A 7 -3.25 -4.88 -16.63
CA ASN A 7 -4.47 -5.65 -16.77
C ASN A 7 -5.52 -5.33 -15.69
N PHE A 8 -5.20 -4.43 -14.75
CA PHE A 8 -6.13 -4.07 -13.69
C PHE A 8 -7.33 -3.31 -14.26
N GLN A 9 -8.51 -3.90 -14.06
CA GLN A 9 -9.80 -3.28 -14.34
C GLN A 9 -10.58 -3.17 -13.02
N PRO A 10 -11.07 -1.97 -12.66
CA PRO A 10 -11.82 -1.80 -11.42
C PRO A 10 -13.14 -2.57 -11.49
N ASN A 11 -13.37 -3.45 -10.50
CA ASN A 11 -14.60 -4.21 -10.37
C ASN A 11 -15.48 -3.61 -9.26
N ARG A 12 -16.73 -3.23 -9.58
CA ARG A 12 -17.67 -2.67 -8.60
C ARG A 12 -18.03 -3.64 -7.46
N GLN A 13 -17.89 -4.94 -7.67
CA GLN A 13 -18.16 -5.97 -6.67
C GLN A 13 -16.94 -6.28 -5.80
N ARG A 14 -15.78 -5.70 -6.11
CA ARG A 14 -14.53 -6.00 -5.45
C ARG A 14 -13.96 -4.73 -4.83
N PRO A 15 -13.97 -4.61 -3.48
CA PRO A 15 -13.52 -3.39 -2.83
C PRO A 15 -12.02 -3.16 -3.08
N ILE A 16 -11.61 -1.89 -2.98
CA ILE A 16 -10.20 -1.51 -3.04
C ILE A 16 -9.69 -1.34 -1.61
N VAL A 17 -8.58 -1.99 -1.29
CA VAL A 17 -7.86 -1.82 -0.02
C VAL A 17 -6.60 -1.00 -0.29
N VAL A 18 -6.47 0.14 0.39
CA VAL A 18 -5.27 0.96 0.33
C VAL A 18 -4.41 0.68 1.58
N LEU A 19 -3.28 0.01 1.38
CA LEU A 19 -2.32 -0.27 2.44
C LEU A 19 -1.31 0.88 2.53
N ALA A 20 -1.40 1.65 3.62
CA ALA A 20 -0.49 2.73 3.95
C ALA A 20 0.74 2.19 4.70
N HIS A 21 1.91 2.22 4.08
CA HIS A 21 3.15 1.72 4.68
C HIS A 21 4.17 2.85 4.93
N PHE A 22 4.38 3.16 6.21
CA PHE A 22 5.49 4.01 6.66
C PHE A 22 6.71 3.17 7.03
N SER A 23 7.88 3.64 6.62
CA SER A 23 9.19 3.07 6.98
C SER A 23 10.16 4.19 7.35
N ALA A 24 10.79 4.04 8.52
CA ALA A 24 11.85 4.92 9.00
C ALA A 24 13.25 4.53 8.49
N ASP A 25 13.45 3.24 8.20
CA ASP A 25 14.70 2.64 7.74
C ASP A 25 14.78 2.45 6.22
N ASN A 26 13.77 2.97 5.50
CA ASN A 26 13.64 2.91 4.06
C ASN A 26 13.46 1.48 3.48
N ARG A 27 13.05 0.52 4.32
CA ARG A 27 12.79 -0.88 3.95
C ARG A 27 11.30 -1.20 3.94
N PHE A 28 10.92 -2.18 3.12
CA PHE A 28 9.58 -2.76 3.16
C PHE A 28 9.62 -4.02 4.01
N ARG A 29 8.71 -4.12 4.99
CA ARG A 29 8.72 -5.25 5.91
C ARG A 29 8.17 -6.50 5.24
N ASP A 30 8.84 -7.63 5.46
CA ASP A 30 8.48 -8.89 4.80
C ASP A 30 7.17 -9.52 5.31
N ASP A 31 6.79 -9.24 6.56
CA ASP A 31 5.54 -9.73 7.16
C ASP A 31 4.29 -9.12 6.50
N LEU A 32 4.42 -7.94 5.87
CA LEU A 32 3.32 -7.31 5.15
C LEU A 32 2.89 -8.09 3.90
N PHE A 33 3.75 -8.97 3.35
CA PHE A 33 3.36 -9.78 2.20
C PHE A 33 2.26 -10.77 2.55
N SER A 34 2.32 -11.40 3.73
CA SER A 34 1.25 -12.29 4.20
C SER A 34 -0.07 -11.54 4.38
N LEU A 35 -0.02 -10.32 4.92
CA LEU A 35 -1.20 -9.46 5.06
C LEU A 35 -1.81 -9.11 3.69
N ILE A 36 -0.97 -8.74 2.72
CA ILE A 36 -1.41 -8.43 1.36
C ILE A 36 -2.05 -9.67 0.71
N ASP A 37 -1.44 -10.85 0.87
CA ASP A 37 -1.97 -12.10 0.31
C ASP A 37 -3.35 -12.43 0.91
N GLU A 38 -3.57 -12.21 2.20
CA GLU A 38 -4.87 -12.40 2.85
C GLU A 38 -5.95 -11.46 2.30
N TYR A 39 -5.65 -10.15 2.17
CA TYR A 39 -6.58 -9.15 1.62
C TYR A 39 -6.86 -9.34 0.14
N LYS A 40 -5.83 -9.73 -0.63
CA LYS A 40 -5.96 -10.02 -2.07
C LYS A 40 -7.00 -11.10 -2.36
N ARG A 41 -7.42 -11.92 -1.41
CA ARG A 41 -8.53 -12.87 -1.65
C ARG A 41 -9.86 -12.15 -1.87
N PHE A 42 -10.07 -11.01 -1.21
CA PHE A 42 -11.37 -10.33 -1.16
C PHE A 42 -11.37 -8.96 -1.83
N ALA A 43 -10.20 -8.35 -2.03
CA ALA A 43 -10.06 -6.96 -2.46
C ALA A 43 -8.94 -6.77 -3.48
N ASP A 44 -8.98 -5.66 -4.20
CA ASP A 44 -7.87 -5.17 -5.00
C ASP A 44 -6.97 -4.30 -4.14
N VAL A 45 -5.73 -4.75 -3.92
CA VAL A 45 -4.80 -4.10 -2.99
C VAL A 45 -3.94 -3.07 -3.70
N ILE A 46 -3.91 -1.86 -3.17
CA ILE A 46 -3.01 -0.78 -3.58
C ILE A 46 -2.06 -0.50 -2.41
N VAL A 47 -0.75 -0.57 -2.66
CA VAL A 47 0.25 -0.24 -1.65
C VAL A 47 0.75 1.19 -1.87
N VAL A 48 0.67 2.01 -0.82
CA VAL A 48 1.27 3.35 -0.78
C VAL A 48 2.37 3.34 0.26
N SER A 49 3.63 3.53 -0.14
CA SER A 49 4.76 3.43 0.76
C SER A 49 5.67 4.66 0.79
N SER A 50 6.12 5.01 2.00
CA SER A 50 7.17 6.02 2.22
C SER A 50 8.59 5.50 1.98
N ALA A 51 8.77 4.19 1.80
CA ALA A 51 10.07 3.54 1.65
C ALA A 51 10.65 3.82 0.25
N SER A 52 11.23 5.01 0.06
CA SER A 52 11.83 5.43 -1.21
C SER A 52 12.92 4.50 -1.74
N GLY A 53 13.62 3.79 -0.86
CA GLY A 53 14.67 2.82 -1.17
C GLY A 53 14.16 1.59 -1.89
N LEU A 54 12.86 1.29 -1.75
CA LEU A 54 12.17 0.17 -2.41
C LEU A 54 12.36 0.17 -3.94
N ARG A 55 12.60 1.34 -4.56
CA ARG A 55 12.90 1.48 -6.00
C ARG A 55 14.16 0.69 -6.42
N TRP A 56 15.09 0.48 -5.49
CA TRP A 56 16.35 -0.20 -5.72
C TRP A 56 16.32 -1.68 -5.29
N HIS A 57 15.16 -2.18 -4.85
CA HIS A 57 14.97 -3.57 -4.42
C HIS A 57 14.08 -4.33 -5.43
N PRO A 58 14.65 -4.81 -6.56
CA PRO A 58 13.85 -5.40 -7.65
C PRO A 58 13.11 -6.67 -7.22
N ARG A 59 13.68 -7.49 -6.31
CA ARG A 59 13.00 -8.69 -5.77
C ARG A 59 11.73 -8.32 -5.00
N THR A 60 11.81 -7.30 -4.15
CA THR A 60 10.66 -6.82 -3.35
C THR A 60 9.61 -6.18 -4.26
N LEU A 61 10.03 -5.38 -5.24
CA LEU A 61 9.11 -4.82 -6.25
C LEU A 61 8.41 -5.92 -7.05
N HIS A 62 9.12 -6.95 -7.46
CA HIS A 62 8.53 -8.07 -8.18
C HIS A 62 7.46 -8.78 -7.34
N ARG A 63 7.75 -9.07 -6.07
CA ARG A 63 6.77 -9.67 -5.14
C ARG A 63 5.54 -8.78 -4.95
N LEU A 64 5.72 -7.46 -4.87
CA LEU A 64 4.59 -6.52 -4.76
C LEU A 64 3.75 -6.49 -6.04
N ARG A 65 4.39 -6.49 -7.22
CA ARG A 65 3.69 -6.49 -8.52
C ARG A 65 2.83 -7.73 -8.74
N GLN A 66 3.24 -8.88 -8.21
CA GLN A 66 2.43 -10.10 -8.26
C GLN A 66 1.17 -10.04 -7.40
N ARG A 67 1.11 -9.10 -6.45
CA ARG A 67 0.08 -9.08 -5.39
C ARG A 67 -0.83 -7.87 -5.43
N CYS A 68 -0.33 -6.74 -5.92
CA CYS A 68 -1.02 -5.47 -5.86
C CYS A 68 -1.56 -5.06 -7.23
N ALA A 69 -2.72 -4.41 -7.25
CA ALA A 69 -3.25 -3.73 -8.43
C ALA A 69 -2.42 -2.46 -8.77
N ALA A 70 -1.89 -1.79 -7.75
CA ALA A 70 -0.99 -0.65 -7.91
C ALA A 70 -0.02 -0.50 -6.74
N ILE A 71 1.11 0.15 -7.02
CA ILE A 71 2.17 0.48 -6.07
C ILE A 71 2.54 1.95 -6.24
N VAL A 72 2.51 2.70 -5.15
CA VAL A 72 2.90 4.11 -5.10
C VAL A 72 4.02 4.26 -4.07
N ILE A 73 5.18 4.74 -4.51
CA ILE A 73 6.33 5.03 -3.65
C ILE A 73 6.60 6.53 -3.68
N ARG A 74 6.37 7.20 -2.55
CA ARG A 74 6.62 8.64 -2.35
C ARG A 74 7.57 8.83 -1.17
N ARG A 75 8.36 9.91 -1.18
CA ARG A 75 9.04 10.33 0.05
C ARG A 75 7.97 10.93 0.96
N ASN A 76 8.04 10.66 2.26
CA ASN A 76 7.16 11.29 3.24
C ASN A 76 7.55 12.77 3.34
N GLN A 77 6.92 13.64 2.54
CA GLN A 77 7.19 15.07 2.57
C GLN A 77 6.16 15.73 3.46
N GLY A 78 6.32 15.57 4.78
CA GLY A 78 5.45 16.16 5.79
C GLY A 78 4.03 15.60 5.79
N TYR A 79 3.62 14.96 6.88
CA TYR A 79 2.19 14.70 7.17
C TYR A 79 1.39 13.78 6.22
N ASP A 80 1.97 13.28 5.10
CA ASP A 80 1.27 12.46 4.09
C ASP A 80 0.52 11.24 4.67
N PHE A 81 1.07 10.61 5.71
CA PHE A 81 0.44 9.49 6.43
C PHE A 81 -0.25 9.92 7.73
N GLY A 82 0.11 11.09 8.28
CA GLY A 82 -0.48 11.64 9.50
C GLY A 82 -1.91 12.13 9.29
N SER A 83 -2.20 12.68 8.10
CA SER A 83 -3.55 13.08 7.68
C SER A 83 -4.53 11.90 7.57
N TRP A 84 -4.04 10.67 7.37
CA TRP A 84 -4.89 9.46 7.38
C TRP A 84 -5.18 8.94 8.79
N LYS A 85 -4.26 9.16 9.76
CA LYS A 85 -4.53 8.85 11.17
C LYS A 85 -5.55 9.80 11.80
N GLN A 86 -5.56 11.06 11.37
CA GLN A 86 -6.40 12.09 12.00
C GLN A 86 -7.91 11.93 11.70
N HIS A 87 -8.29 11.11 10.71
CA HIS A 87 -9.69 10.80 10.38
C HIS A 87 -10.13 9.40 10.85
N SER A 88 -9.27 8.60 11.48
CA SER A 88 -9.66 7.28 12.02
C SER A 88 -10.23 7.35 13.44
N THR A 89 -10.30 8.54 14.05
CA THR A 89 -11.04 8.74 15.30
C THR A 89 -12.53 8.89 14.98
N PHE A 90 -13.24 7.77 14.90
CA PHE A 90 -14.67 7.77 15.15
C PHE A 90 -14.87 8.16 16.61
N THR A 91 -15.21 9.41 16.86
CA THR A 91 -15.84 9.80 18.13
C THR A 91 -17.21 9.12 18.12
N ALA A 92 -17.33 7.99 18.82
CA ALA A 92 -18.62 7.46 19.19
C ALA A 92 -19.28 8.52 20.08
N GLY A 93 -20.26 9.23 19.53
CA GLY A 93 -21.09 10.14 20.30
C GLY A 93 -21.88 9.35 21.34
N HIS A 94 -21.79 9.82 22.59
CA HIS A 94 -22.79 9.65 23.61
C HIS A 94 -23.30 11.04 23.99
#